data_AF-A0A258KQ69-F1
#
_entry.id   AF-A0A258KQ69-F1
#
_cell.length_a   1.000
_cell.length_b   1.000
_cell.length_c   1.000
_cell.angle_alpha   90.00
_cell.angle_beta   90.00
_cell.angle_gamma   90.00
#
_symmetry.space_group_name_H-M   'P 1'
#
loop_
_entity.id
_entity.type
_entity.pdbx_description
1 polymer ?
#
loop_
_entity_poly.entity_id
_entity_poly.type
_entity_poly.pdbx_seq_one_letter_code
_entity_poly.pdbx_strand_id
1 'polypeptide(L)'
;MSKQDVLVFGGAGLGAWLAATAFYAAFGDGVLERAFWFYAFNAFAAAAFVTFVFHAAARLRHIKRGKRMLPMLTFAAPGLMASAVVIGQFETLMPASDPVSLGRYGAFLMVLFTALAASAFERAPQKA
;
A
#
# COMPACT_ATOMS: atom_id res chain seq x y z
N MET A 1 16.36 -9.39 -11.76
CA MET A 1 16.15 -8.13 -11.03
C MET A 1 17.49 -7.80 -10.38
N SER A 2 18.00 -6.59 -10.55
CA SER A 2 19.30 -6.20 -10.00
C SER A 2 19.20 -5.90 -8.50
N LYS A 3 20.34 -5.90 -7.78
CA LYS A 3 20.38 -5.44 -6.37
C LYS A 3 19.87 -4.00 -6.22
N GLN A 4 20.18 -3.15 -7.21
CA GLN A 4 19.68 -1.77 -7.25
C GLN A 4 18.16 -1.73 -7.37
N ASP A 5 17.55 -2.61 -8.17
CA ASP A 5 16.09 -2.67 -8.27
C ASP A 5 15.47 -3.07 -6.92
N VAL A 6 16.08 -4.03 -6.20
CA VAL A 6 15.62 -4.42 -4.86
C VAL A 6 15.60 -3.21 -3.92
N LEU A 7 16.69 -2.44 -3.90
CA LEU A 7 16.78 -1.23 -3.08
C LEU A 7 15.76 -0.17 -3.49
N VAL A 8 15.55 0.04 -4.79
CA VAL A 8 14.60 1.03 -5.31
C VAL A 8 13.17 0.63 -4.97
N PHE A 9 12.76 -0.61 -5.24
CA PHE A 9 11.40 -1.05 -4.97
C PHE A 9 11.12 -1.19 -3.47
N GLY A 10 12.04 -1.78 -2.71
CA GLY A 10 11.91 -1.89 -1.27
C GLY A 10 11.88 -0.52 -0.60
N GLY A 11 12.77 0.39 -1.00
CA GLY A 11 12.81 1.77 -0.50
C GLY A 11 11.56 2.58 -0.87
N ALA A 12 11.09 2.48 -2.11
CA ALA A 12 9.87 3.17 -2.55
C ALA A 12 8.63 2.63 -1.83
N GLY A 13 8.54 1.32 -1.62
CA GLY A 13 7.47 0.68 -0.88
C GLY A 13 7.43 1.10 0.59
N LEU A 14 8.59 1.09 1.25
CA LEU A 14 8.75 1.60 2.61
C LEU A 14 8.38 3.09 2.69
N GLY A 15 8.87 3.90 1.75
CA GLY A 15 8.57 5.34 1.70
C GLY A 15 7.08 5.63 1.50
N ALA A 16 6.41 4.88 0.61
CA ALA A 16 4.97 5.01 0.41
C ALA A 16 4.18 4.64 1.68
N TRP A 17 4.58 3.56 2.36
CA TRP A 17 3.97 3.16 3.63
C TRP A 17 4.17 4.22 4.72
N LEU A 18 5.40 4.72 4.90
CA LEU A 18 5.71 5.76 5.87
C LEU A 18 4.95 7.07 5.59
N ALA A 19 4.83 7.47 4.33
CA ALA A 19 4.07 8.65 3.93
C ALA A 19 2.58 8.50 4.28
N ALA A 20 1.99 7.33 4.01
CA ALA A 20 0.61 7.05 4.41
C ALA A 20 0.47 7.08 5.94
N THR A 21 1.34 6.40 6.68
CA THR A 21 1.33 6.38 8.15
C THR A 21 1.45 7.79 8.73
N ALA A 22 2.35 8.63 8.21
CA ALA A 22 2.49 10.02 8.63
C ALA A 22 1.24 10.86 8.34
N PHE A 23 0.59 10.63 7.18
CA PHE A 23 -0.68 11.27 6.84
C PHE A 23 -1.77 10.90 7.86
N TYR A 24 -1.91 9.61 8.22
CA TYR A 24 -2.87 9.21 9.25
C TYR A 24 -2.51 9.74 10.64
N ALA A 25 -1.23 9.83 10.98
CA ALA A 25 -0.82 10.44 12.25
C ALA A 25 -1.18 11.93 12.33
N ALA A 26 -1.16 12.64 11.20
CA ALA A 26 -1.49 14.06 11.15
C ALA A 26 -3.00 14.36 10.96
N PHE A 27 -3.74 13.47 10.28
CA PHE A 27 -5.11 13.74 9.82
C PHE A 27 -6.12 12.63 10.18
N GLY A 28 -5.73 11.61 10.95
CA GLY A 28 -6.51 10.38 11.19
C GLY A 28 -7.90 10.61 11.78
N ASP A 29 -8.02 11.49 12.77
CA ASP A 29 -9.28 11.85 13.44
C ASP A 29 -10.34 12.37 12.44
N GLY A 30 -9.90 13.03 11.36
CA GLY A 30 -10.80 13.54 10.32
C GLY A 30 -11.27 12.49 9.31
N VAL A 31 -10.55 11.37 9.18
CA VAL A 31 -10.68 10.44 8.05
C VAL A 31 -11.30 9.09 8.45
N LEU A 32 -11.08 8.63 9.69
CA LEU A 32 -11.61 7.36 10.18
C LEU A 32 -12.93 7.47 10.94
N GLU A 33 -13.25 8.62 11.54
CA GLU A 33 -14.34 8.73 12.53
C GLU A 33 -15.65 9.37 12.04
N ARG A 34 -15.69 9.98 10.83
CA ARG A 34 -16.85 10.78 10.41
C ARG A 34 -17.92 10.04 9.61
N ALA A 35 -17.59 9.44 8.47
CA ALA A 35 -18.58 8.76 7.62
C ALA A 35 -17.93 7.67 6.74
N PHE A 36 -18.69 6.62 6.41
CA PHE A 36 -18.24 5.51 5.56
C PHE A 36 -17.59 5.97 4.24
N TRP A 37 -18.14 7.01 3.61
CA TRP A 37 -17.61 7.53 2.35
C TRP A 37 -16.20 8.12 2.47
N PHE A 38 -15.83 8.71 3.62
CA PHE A 38 -14.46 9.18 3.84
C PHE A 38 -13.48 8.01 3.94
N TYR A 39 -13.86 6.95 4.65
CA TYR A 39 -13.08 5.72 4.69
C TYR A 39 -12.89 5.10 3.30
N ALA A 40 -13.98 4.98 2.53
CA ALA A 40 -13.94 4.39 1.18
C ALA A 40 -13.09 5.24 0.21
N PHE A 41 -13.29 6.55 0.19
CA PHE A 41 -12.49 7.46 -0.63
C PHE A 41 -11.01 7.39 -0.27
N ASN A 42 -10.71 7.35 1.02
CA ASN A 42 -9.35 7.26 1.52
C ASN A 42 -8.67 5.93 1.16
N ALA A 43 -9.38 4.80 1.28
CA ALA A 43 -8.91 3.51 0.81
C ALA A 43 -8.57 3.53 -0.69
N PHE A 44 -9.43 4.17 -1.50
CA PHE A 44 -9.20 4.34 -2.92
C PHE A 44 -8.00 5.26 -3.20
N ALA A 45 -7.88 6.40 -2.52
CA ALA A 45 -6.79 7.34 -2.68
C ALA A 45 -5.44 6.73 -2.28
N ALA A 46 -5.39 5.98 -1.18
CA ALA A 46 -4.19 5.27 -0.74
C ALA A 46 -3.80 4.16 -1.73
N ALA A 47 -4.76 3.38 -2.23
CA ALA A 47 -4.50 2.39 -3.27
C ALA A 47 -3.99 3.03 -4.57
N ALA A 48 -4.58 4.13 -5.01
CA ALA A 48 -4.14 4.91 -6.17
C ALA A 48 -2.72 5.47 -5.97
N PHE A 49 -2.41 5.98 -4.78
CA PHE A 49 -1.07 6.47 -4.45
C PHE A 49 -0.03 5.34 -4.48
N VAL A 50 -0.29 4.22 -3.81
CA VAL A 50 0.63 3.08 -3.74
C VAL A 50 0.88 2.47 -5.11
N THR A 51 -0.18 2.28 -5.90
CA THR A 51 -0.06 1.82 -7.29
C THR A 51 0.73 2.82 -8.13
N PHE A 52 0.45 4.12 -8.03
CA PHE A 52 1.19 5.16 -8.73
C PHE A 52 2.69 5.13 -8.42
N VAL A 53 3.07 5.07 -7.14
CA VAL A 53 4.49 5.02 -6.73
C VAL A 53 5.16 3.77 -7.29
N PHE A 54 4.49 2.62 -7.23
CA PHE A 54 5.01 1.39 -7.84
C PHE A 54 5.23 1.52 -9.35
N HIS A 55 4.25 2.07 -10.09
CA HIS A 55 4.39 2.25 -11.54
C HIS A 55 5.43 3.30 -11.90
N ALA A 56 5.57 4.36 -11.10
CA ALA A 56 6.63 5.36 -11.26
C ALA A 56 8.02 4.71 -11.10
N ALA A 57 8.23 3.93 -10.04
CA ALA A 57 9.46 3.17 -9.83
C ALA A 57 9.71 2.16 -10.98
N ALA A 58 8.68 1.44 -11.41
CA ALA A 58 8.77 0.50 -12.52
C ALA A 58 9.11 1.17 -13.85
N ARG A 59 8.61 2.38 -14.09
CA ARG A 59 8.94 3.19 -15.27
C ARG A 59 10.38 3.68 -15.21
N LEU A 60 10.83 4.21 -14.07
CA LEU A 60 12.20 4.66 -13.84
C LEU A 60 13.24 3.54 -13.99
N ARG A 61 12.87 2.32 -13.60
CA ARG A 61 13.73 1.12 -13.72
C ARG A 61 13.50 0.32 -15.00
N HIS A 62 12.70 0.84 -15.94
CA HIS A 62 12.38 0.20 -17.22
C HIS A 62 11.90 -1.26 -17.10
N ILE A 63 11.13 -1.57 -16.04
CA ILE A 63 10.62 -2.91 -15.78
C ILE A 63 9.45 -3.22 -16.73
N LYS A 64 9.65 -4.21 -17.60
CA LYS A 64 8.61 -4.75 -18.50
C LYS A 64 7.42 -5.27 -17.70
N ARG A 65 6.18 -5.05 -18.18
CA ARG A 65 4.94 -5.47 -17.50
C ARG A 65 4.94 -6.95 -17.07
N GLY A 66 5.31 -7.86 -17.97
CA GLY A 66 5.37 -9.31 -17.67
C GLY A 66 6.46 -9.74 -16.67
N LYS A 67 7.29 -8.81 -16.17
CA LYS A 67 8.35 -9.07 -15.18
C LYS A 67 8.13 -8.31 -13.87
N ARG A 68 6.90 -7.83 -13.62
CA ARG A 68 6.57 -6.98 -12.45
C ARG A 68 6.29 -7.73 -11.16
N MET A 69 6.11 -9.06 -11.20
CA MET A 69 5.78 -9.84 -10.00
C MET A 69 6.82 -9.68 -8.88
N LEU A 70 8.09 -9.98 -9.14
CA LEU A 70 9.15 -9.85 -8.13
C LEU A 70 9.34 -8.40 -7.65
N PRO A 71 9.42 -7.37 -8.53
CA PRO A 71 9.42 -5.97 -8.12
C PRO A 71 8.24 -5.58 -7.23
N MET A 72 7.04 -6.04 -7.56
CA MET A 72 5.83 -5.75 -6.78
C MET A 72 5.89 -6.38 -5.40
N LEU A 73 6.36 -7.63 -5.29
CA LEU A 73 6.56 -8.28 -3.99
C LEU A 73 7.62 -7.56 -3.16
N THR A 74 8.74 -7.16 -3.77
CA THR A 74 9.77 -6.39 -3.06
C THR A 74 9.27 -5.02 -2.60
N PHE A 75 8.44 -4.37 -3.41
CA PHE A 75 7.77 -3.12 -3.06
C PHE A 75 6.75 -3.30 -1.93
N ALA A 76 5.94 -4.35 -1.96
CA ALA A 76 4.91 -4.60 -0.97
C ALA A 76 5.49 -5.08 0.38
N ALA A 77 6.61 -5.81 0.37
CA ALA A 77 7.13 -6.51 1.53
C ALA A 77 7.36 -5.62 2.78
N PRO A 78 7.99 -4.43 2.71
CA PRO A 78 8.14 -3.57 3.88
C PRO A 78 6.79 -3.13 4.46
N GLY A 79 5.85 -2.73 3.60
CA GLY A 79 4.51 -2.32 4.03
C GLY A 79 3.73 -3.47 4.66
N LEU A 80 3.82 -4.69 4.11
CA LEU A 80 3.21 -5.88 4.69
C LEU A 80 3.80 -6.23 6.06
N MET A 81 5.13 -6.21 6.19
CA MET A 81 5.81 -6.49 7.46
C MET A 81 5.46 -5.46 8.53
N ALA A 82 5.52 -4.17 8.19
CA ALA A 82 5.16 -3.10 9.12
C ALA A 82 3.67 -3.18 9.52
N SER A 83 2.80 -3.50 8.57
CA SER A 83 1.37 -3.66 8.84
C SER A 83 1.06 -4.88 9.72
N ALA A 84 1.82 -5.97 9.57
CA ALA A 84 1.71 -7.14 10.44
C ALA A 84 2.12 -6.81 11.89
N VAL A 85 3.15 -5.98 12.08
CA VAL A 85 3.51 -5.46 13.42
C VAL A 85 2.38 -4.61 13.99
N VAL A 86 1.79 -3.71 13.19
CA VAL A 86 0.65 -2.88 13.63
C VAL A 86 -0.53 -3.74 14.06
N ILE A 87 -0.88 -4.78 13.30
CA ILE A 87 -1.96 -5.71 13.65
C ILE A 87 -1.63 -6.48 14.94
N GLY A 88 -0.42 -7.03 15.04
CA GLY A 88 0.00 -7.82 16.20
C GLY A 88 0.17 -7.00 17.48
N GLN A 89 0.28 -5.68 17.38
CA GLN A 89 0.44 -4.76 18.50
C GLN A 89 -0.67 -3.70 18.54
N PHE A 90 -1.83 -3.99 17.93
CA PHE A 90 -2.86 -2.98 17.69
C PHE A 90 -3.36 -2.34 18.99
N GLU A 91 -3.64 -3.15 20.02
CA GLU A 91 -4.09 -2.64 21.33
C GLU A 91 -3.03 -1.78 22.02
N THR A 92 -1.76 -2.11 21.86
CA THR A 92 -0.64 -1.34 22.41
C THR A 92 -0.45 -0.01 21.67
N LEU A 93 -0.59 -0.02 20.35
CA LEU A 93 -0.36 1.15 19.49
C LEU A 93 -1.58 2.08 19.40
N MET A 94 -2.78 1.55 19.56
CA MET A 94 -4.05 2.26 19.46
C MET A 94 -5.00 1.92 20.63
N PRO A 95 -4.59 2.16 21.89
CA PRO A 95 -5.32 1.70 23.08
C PRO A 95 -6.71 2.32 23.25
N ALA A 96 -6.95 3.49 22.64
CA ALA A 96 -8.22 4.19 22.69
C ALA A 96 -9.16 3.87 21.51
N SER A 97 -8.73 3.03 20.57
CA SER A 97 -9.49 2.74 19.36
C SER A 97 -10.57 1.67 19.59
N ASP A 98 -11.72 1.80 18.90
CA ASP A 98 -12.78 0.80 18.91
C ASP A 98 -12.24 -0.55 18.35
N PRO A 99 -12.51 -1.70 18.98
CA PRO A 99 -12.13 -3.02 18.47
C PRO A 99 -12.46 -3.26 16.99
N VAL A 100 -13.55 -2.69 16.47
CA VAL A 100 -13.95 -2.78 15.06
C VAL A 100 -12.90 -2.13 14.12
N SER A 101 -12.10 -1.19 14.62
CA SER A 101 -11.05 -0.50 13.86
C SER A 101 -9.97 -1.43 13.35
N LEU A 102 -9.65 -2.52 14.08
CA LEU A 102 -8.72 -3.54 13.61
C LEU A 102 -9.22 -4.20 12.32
N GLY A 103 -10.51 -4.56 12.28
CA GLY A 103 -11.14 -5.12 11.09
C GLY A 103 -11.15 -4.15 9.91
N ARG A 104 -11.43 -2.86 10.17
CA ARG A 104 -11.36 -1.80 9.15
C ARG A 104 -9.94 -1.62 8.61
N TYR A 105 -8.94 -1.64 9.48
CA TYR A 105 -7.53 -1.57 9.06
C TYR A 105 -7.16 -2.77 8.18
N GLY A 106 -7.55 -3.99 8.57
CA GLY A 106 -7.36 -5.18 7.75
C GLY A 106 -8.01 -5.07 6.37
N ALA A 107 -9.26 -4.62 6.30
CA ALA A 107 -9.97 -4.41 5.03
C ALA A 107 -9.29 -3.34 4.15
N PHE A 108 -8.81 -2.25 4.76
CA PHE A 108 -8.04 -1.22 4.07
C PHE A 108 -6.76 -1.79 3.43
N LEU A 109 -6.00 -2.61 4.16
CA LEU A 109 -4.80 -3.25 3.63
C LEU A 109 -5.12 -4.20 2.46
N MET A 110 -6.23 -4.94 2.56
CA MET A 110 -6.68 -5.81 1.46
C MET A 110 -6.95 -5.01 0.19
N VAL A 111 -7.68 -3.90 0.28
CA VAL A 111 -7.92 -3.01 -0.88
C VAL A 111 -6.60 -2.55 -1.49
N LEU A 112 -5.67 -2.11 -0.65
CA LEU A 112 -4.40 -1.54 -1.06
C LEU A 112 -3.51 -2.56 -1.81
N PHE A 113 -3.30 -3.74 -1.21
CA PHE A 113 -2.41 -4.76 -1.78
C PHE A 113 -3.07 -5.52 -2.93
N THR A 114 -4.40 -5.72 -2.92
CA THR A 114 -5.11 -6.28 -4.07
C THR A 114 -5.07 -5.33 -5.27
N ALA A 115 -5.29 -4.03 -5.07
CA ALA A 115 -5.16 -3.04 -6.15
C ALA A 115 -3.74 -3.00 -6.72
N LEU A 116 -2.72 -3.02 -5.85
CA LEU A 116 -1.32 -3.11 -6.26
C LEU A 116 -1.07 -4.35 -7.11
N ALA A 117 -1.46 -5.53 -6.63
CA ALA A 117 -1.28 -6.79 -7.34
C ALA A 117 -2.01 -6.79 -8.69
N ALA A 118 -3.29 -6.40 -8.71
CA ALA A 118 -4.08 -6.29 -9.93
C ALA A 118 -3.40 -5.39 -10.96
N SER A 119 -2.92 -4.21 -10.54
CA SER A 119 -2.22 -3.27 -11.43
C SER A 119 -0.87 -3.78 -11.93
N ALA A 120 -0.21 -4.64 -11.16
CA ALA A 120 1.08 -5.23 -11.54
C ALA A 120 0.92 -6.36 -12.57
N PHE A 121 -0.20 -7.08 -12.53
CA PHE A 121 -0.51 -8.22 -13.40
C PHE A 121 -1.35 -7.88 -14.63
N GLU A 122 -1.86 -6.65 -14.74
CA GLU A 122 -2.66 -6.21 -15.88
C GLU A 122 -1.90 -6.42 -17.21
N ARG A 123 -2.48 -7.23 -18.10
CA ARG A 123 -1.87 -7.58 -19.39
C ARG A 123 -1.82 -6.34 -20.30
N ALA A 124 -0.85 -6.30 -21.22
CA ALA A 124 -0.90 -5.31 -22.30
C ALA A 124 -2.14 -5.60 -23.17
N PRO A 125 -2.78 -4.57 -23.76
CA PRO A 125 -3.81 -4.79 -24.76
C PRO A 125 -3.22 -5.72 -25.83
N GLN A 126 -3.86 -6.86 -26.07
CA GLN A 126 -3.55 -7.64 -27.26
C GLN A 126 -3.87 -6.74 -28.45
N LYS A 127 -2.85 -6.47 -29.29
CA LYS A 127 -3.11 -5.81 -30.57
C LYS A 127 -4.11 -6.69 -31.32
N ALA A 128 -5.31 -6.15 -31.58
CA ALA A 128 -6.30 -6.74 -32.47
C ALA A 128 -5.77 -6.70 -33.91
#